data_AF-A0A8H4EJ92-F1
#
_entry.id   AF-A0A8H4EJ92-F1
#
_cell.length_a   1.000
_cell.length_b   1.000
_cell.length_c   1.000
_cell.angle_alpha   90.00
_cell.angle_beta   90.00
_cell.angle_gamma   90.00
#
_symmetry.space_group_name_H-M   'P 1'
#
loop_
_entity.id
_entity.type
_entity.pdbx_description
1 polymer ?
#
loop_
_entity_poly.entity_id
_entity_poly.type
_entity_poly.pdbx_seq_one_letter_code
_entity_poly.pdbx_strand_id
1 'polypeptide(L)'
;MKRFKIPIETQEDIIQWANVAKQSCEDLDLDPQDVSLDHLLMIIEWNDAALQQRQVIKANIINYTNAVNNVAIQSDSIFSVMDTHTSPKGQIAEDIIDYLRQTYGPQPNASLGKCYIIRATKNDQFEITECRNVF
;
A
#
# COMPACT_ATOMS: atom_id res chain seq x y z
N MET A 1 -0.79 -19.39 -8.68
CA MET A 1 -0.35 -18.25 -7.84
C MET A 1 1.04 -17.83 -8.32
N LYS A 2 1.20 -16.64 -8.90
CA LYS A 2 2.51 -16.16 -9.39
C LYS A 2 3.25 -15.51 -8.22
N ARG A 3 4.49 -15.93 -7.96
CA ARG A 3 5.37 -15.29 -6.98
C ARG A 3 6.05 -14.11 -7.67
N PHE A 4 5.78 -12.90 -7.21
CA PHE A 4 6.45 -11.70 -7.69
C PHE A 4 7.67 -11.41 -6.81
N LYS A 5 8.78 -11.01 -7.44
CA LYS A 5 9.99 -10.56 -6.74
C LYS A 5 9.84 -9.07 -6.45
N ILE A 6 9.42 -8.76 -5.22
CA ILE A 6 9.50 -7.40 -4.68
C ILE A 6 11.00 -7.05 -4.54
N PRO A 7 11.47 -5.83 -4.85
CA PRO A 7 12.84 -5.41 -4.61
C PRO A 7 13.27 -5.66 -3.17
N ILE A 8 14.53 -6.04 -2.94
CA ILE A 8 15.03 -6.44 -1.60
C ILE A 8 14.87 -5.30 -0.59
N GLU A 9 15.19 -4.07 -0.99
CA GLU A 9 15.03 -2.89 -0.13
C GLU A 9 13.57 -2.71 0.31
N THR A 10 12.62 -2.89 -0.61
CA THR A 10 11.19 -2.87 -0.28
C THR A 10 10.79 -4.04 0.63
N GLN A 11 11.41 -5.21 0.50
CA GLN A 11 11.16 -6.33 1.42
C GLN A 11 11.69 -6.06 2.83
N GLU A 12 12.88 -5.47 2.95
CA GLU A 12 13.47 -5.07 4.23
C GLU A 12 12.62 -4.01 4.92
N ASP A 13 12.14 -3.01 4.18
CA ASP A 13 11.22 -1.99 4.69
C ASP A 13 9.90 -2.61 5.15
N ILE A 14 9.31 -3.52 4.36
CA ILE A 14 8.07 -4.23 4.75
C ILE A 14 8.29 -5.04 6.04
N ILE A 15 9.41 -5.77 6.13
CA ILE A 15 9.75 -6.57 7.32
C ILE A 15 9.97 -5.67 8.54
N GLN A 16 10.69 -4.56 8.37
CA GLN A 16 10.92 -3.59 9.44
C GLN A 16 9.60 -2.98 9.92
N TRP A 17 8.72 -2.58 9.01
CA TRP A 17 7.39 -2.07 9.35
C TRP A 17 6.51 -3.09 10.04
N ALA A 18 6.55 -4.34 9.58
CA ALA A 18 5.83 -5.40 10.24
C ALA A 18 6.33 -5.66 11.66
N ASN A 19 7.65 -5.56 11.88
CA ASN A 19 8.24 -5.68 13.21
C ASN A 19 7.85 -4.51 14.13
N VAL A 20 7.82 -3.27 13.61
CA VAL A 20 7.36 -2.09 14.36
C VAL A 20 5.87 -2.21 14.73
N ALA A 21 5.05 -2.66 13.78
CA ALA A 21 3.64 -2.93 14.01
C ALA A 21 3.44 -4.00 15.10
N LYS A 22 4.24 -5.09 15.04
CA LYS A 22 4.21 -6.17 16.03
C LYS A 22 4.54 -5.67 17.44
N GLN A 23 5.62 -4.90 17.59
CA GLN A 23 6.02 -4.31 18.88
C GLN A 23 4.94 -3.38 19.44
N SER A 24 4.33 -2.55 18.59
CA SER A 24 3.26 -1.63 19.02
C SER A 24 2.01 -2.35 19.54
N CYS A 25 1.79 -3.60 19.12
CA CYS A 25 0.69 -4.44 19.60
C CYS A 25 1.04 -5.21 20.89
N GLU A 26 2.30 -5.60 21.07
CA GLU A 26 2.79 -6.23 22.32
C GLU A 26 2.69 -5.28 23.52
N ASP A 27 2.87 -3.97 23.31
CA ASP A 27 2.76 -2.94 24.34
C ASP A 27 1.30 -2.68 24.82
N LEU A 28 0.30 -3.20 24.11
CA LEU A 28 -1.13 -2.97 24.40
C LEU A 28 -1.78 -4.07 25.26
N ASP A 29 -1.01 -5.07 25.72
CA ASP A 29 -1.49 -6.21 26.54
C ASP A 29 -2.72 -6.91 25.90
N LEU A 30 -2.78 -6.88 24.57
CA LEU A 30 -3.83 -7.53 23.76
C LEU A 30 -3.49 -9.02 23.61
N ASP A 31 -4.50 -9.88 23.62
CA ASP A 31 -4.33 -11.31 23.34
C ASP A 31 -3.54 -11.45 22.02
N PRO A 32 -2.42 -12.21 21.97
CA PRO A 32 -1.64 -12.44 20.76
C PRO A 32 -2.48 -12.93 19.57
N GLN A 33 -3.66 -13.50 19.83
CA GLN A 33 -4.63 -13.92 18.81
C GLN A 33 -5.47 -12.79 18.21
N ASP A 34 -5.54 -11.63 18.90
CA ASP A 34 -6.24 -10.40 18.53
C ASP A 34 -5.31 -9.34 17.93
N VAL A 35 -3.99 -9.60 17.90
CA VAL A 35 -3.02 -8.82 17.15
C VAL A 35 -3.17 -9.11 15.66
N SER A 36 -4.28 -8.64 15.09
CA SER A 36 -4.32 -8.27 13.67
C SER A 36 -3.26 -7.19 13.51
N LEU A 37 -2.10 -7.51 12.92
CA LEU A 37 -1.10 -6.53 12.52
C LEU A 37 -1.83 -5.39 11.79
N ASP A 38 -2.01 -4.27 12.49
CA ASP A 38 -3.15 -3.35 12.25
C ASP A 38 -2.90 -2.39 11.08
N HIS A 39 -1.77 -2.56 10.41
CA HIS A 39 -1.31 -1.73 9.31
C HIS A 39 -1.49 -2.44 7.98
N LEU A 40 -2.29 -1.84 7.10
CA LEU A 40 -2.38 -2.22 5.70
C LEU A 40 -1.37 -1.37 4.92
N LEU A 41 -0.41 -2.00 4.25
CA LEU A 41 0.52 -1.27 3.39
C LEU A 41 -0.01 -1.23 1.96
N MET A 42 -0.07 -0.05 1.37
CA MET A 42 -0.26 0.14 -0.06
C MET A 42 1.10 0.47 -0.68
N ILE A 43 1.49 -0.29 -1.71
CA ILE A 43 2.76 -0.10 -2.41
C ILE A 43 2.51 0.17 -3.88
N ILE A 44 3.19 1.19 -4.42
CA ILE A 44 3.18 1.52 -5.84
C ILE A 44 4.57 1.28 -6.45
N GLU A 45 4.63 0.33 -7.38
CA GLU A 45 5.77 0.12 -8.27
C GLU A 45 5.61 1.05 -9.47
N TRP A 46 6.41 2.11 -9.54
CA TRP A 46 6.29 3.14 -10.58
C TRP A 46 6.89 2.70 -11.92
N ASN A 47 6.24 3.09 -13.01
CA ASN A 47 6.79 3.06 -14.36
C ASN A 47 7.09 4.50 -14.80
N ASP A 48 8.30 4.98 -14.49
CA ASP A 48 8.71 6.37 -14.77
C ASP A 48 8.65 6.73 -16.26
N ALA A 49 8.93 5.77 -17.15
CA ALA A 49 8.82 5.97 -18.59
C ALA A 49 7.35 6.23 -19.01
N ALA A 50 6.41 5.46 -18.46
CA ALA A 50 4.98 5.67 -18.71
C ALA A 50 4.45 6.95 -18.07
N LEU A 51 4.91 7.31 -16.87
CA LEU A 51 4.61 8.59 -16.23
C LEU A 51 5.04 9.76 -17.13
N GLN A 52 6.27 9.73 -17.66
CA GLN A 52 6.76 10.73 -18.60
C GLN A 52 5.96 10.76 -19.91
N GLN A 53 5.71 9.59 -20.51
CA GLN A 53 4.96 9.48 -21.76
C GLN A 53 3.53 10.03 -21.64
N ARG A 54 2.87 9.76 -20.51
CA ARG A 54 1.51 10.23 -20.21
C ARG A 54 1.48 11.62 -19.57
N GLN A 55 2.65 12.26 -19.39
CA GLN A 55 2.81 13.56 -18.74
C GLN A 55 2.16 13.61 -17.35
N VAL A 56 2.18 12.49 -16.64
CA VAL A 56 1.66 12.39 -15.27
C VAL A 56 2.79 12.67 -14.29
N ILE A 57 2.56 13.66 -13.43
CA ILE A 57 3.52 14.05 -12.40
C ILE A 57 3.34 13.11 -11.20
N LYS A 58 4.35 12.26 -10.94
CA LYS A 58 4.40 11.32 -9.81
C LYS A 58 3.99 11.96 -8.47
N ALA A 59 4.49 13.17 -8.21
CA ALA A 59 4.19 13.92 -6.98
C ALA A 59 2.69 14.20 -6.79
N ASN A 60 1.89 14.33 -7.85
CA ASN A 60 0.45 14.53 -7.71
C ASN A 60 -0.25 13.30 -7.12
N ILE A 61 0.21 12.10 -7.49
CA ILE A 61 -0.32 10.84 -6.97
C ILE A 61 0.07 10.69 -5.50
N ILE A 62 1.36 10.89 -5.18
CA ILE A 62 1.87 10.84 -3.81
C ILE A 62 1.11 11.83 -2.90
N ASN A 63 0.96 13.08 -3.34
CA ASN A 63 0.27 14.12 -2.57
C ASN A 63 -1.21 13.80 -2.34
N TYR A 64 -1.90 13.28 -3.35
CA TYR A 64 -3.29 12.85 -3.18
C TYR A 64 -3.39 11.74 -2.15
N THR A 65 -2.58 10.69 -2.29
CA THR A 65 -2.57 9.55 -1.36
C THR A 65 -2.28 9.98 0.07
N ASN A 66 -1.36 10.94 0.27
CA ASN A 66 -1.05 11.50 1.59
C ASN A 66 -2.17 12.37 2.18
N ALA A 67 -2.96 13.01 1.33
CA ALA A 67 -4.07 13.86 1.78
C ALA A 67 -5.25 13.03 2.28
N VAL A 68 -5.28 11.73 2.01
CA VAL A 68 -6.29 10.82 2.57
C VAL A 68 -6.00 10.60 4.05
N ASN A 69 -7.01 10.89 4.88
CA ASN A 69 -6.89 10.75 6.33
C ASN A 69 -6.43 9.34 6.71
N ASN A 70 -5.49 9.26 7.65
CA ASN A 70 -4.94 8.00 8.21
C ASN A 70 -4.10 7.20 7.22
N VAL A 71 -3.61 7.86 6.17
CA VAL A 71 -2.49 7.40 5.36
C VAL A 71 -1.23 8.14 5.80
N ALA A 72 -0.16 7.40 6.06
CA ALA A 72 1.17 7.95 6.28
C ALA A 72 2.09 7.54 5.13
N ILE A 73 2.73 8.53 4.48
CA ILE A 73 3.81 8.26 3.54
C ILE A 73 5.02 7.74 4.31
N GLN A 74 5.55 6.60 3.87
CA GLN A 74 6.85 6.09 4.31
C GLN A 74 7.93 6.34 3.27
N SER A 75 7.55 6.25 1.99
CA SER A 75 8.39 6.63 0.87
C SER A 75 7.52 7.02 -0.32
N ASP A 76 8.14 7.49 -1.39
CA ASP A 76 7.48 7.73 -2.69
C ASP A 76 6.68 6.52 -3.23
N SER A 77 6.93 5.31 -2.72
CA SER A 77 6.30 4.06 -3.17
C SER A 77 5.53 3.34 -2.08
N ILE A 78 5.66 3.72 -0.81
CA ILE A 78 5.12 2.95 0.32
C ILE A 78 4.24 3.86 1.18
N PHE A 79 3.00 3.45 1.34
CA PHE A 79 1.97 4.19 2.07
C PHE A 79 1.37 3.26 3.14
N SER A 80 1.40 3.67 4.40
CA SER A 80 0.79 2.94 5.50
C SER A 80 -0.63 3.45 5.72
N VAL A 81 -1.62 2.57 5.60
CA VAL A 81 -3.04 2.83 5.87
C VAL A 81 -3.37 2.29 7.25
N MET A 82 -3.85 3.16 8.12
CA MET A 82 -4.23 2.85 9.50
C MET A 82 -5.74 2.80 9.66
N ASP A 83 -6.21 1.99 10.60
CA ASP A 83 -7.63 1.95 10.94
C ASP A 83 -8.10 3.28 11.53
N THR A 84 -9.37 3.57 11.31
CA THR A 84 -10.05 4.72 11.92
C THR A 84 -11.26 4.21 12.69
N HIS A 85 -11.65 4.92 13.75
CA HIS A 85 -12.90 4.61 14.45
C HIS A 85 -14.14 4.71 13.55
N THR A 86 -14.05 5.38 12.39
CA THR A 86 -15.16 5.70 11.49
C THR A 86 -15.18 4.86 10.19
N SER A 87 -14.08 4.22 9.82
CA SER A 87 -13.92 3.52 8.54
C SER A 87 -12.81 2.45 8.64
N PRO A 88 -13.05 1.22 8.18
CA PRO A 88 -12.03 0.18 8.13
C PRO A 88 -10.91 0.54 7.15
N LYS A 89 -9.65 0.29 7.48
CA LYS A 89 -8.44 0.50 6.66
C LYS A 89 -8.51 -0.13 5.28
N GLY A 90 -9.23 -1.24 5.16
CA GLY A 90 -9.54 -1.88 3.87
C GLY A 90 -10.31 -0.95 2.93
N GLN A 91 -11.33 -0.27 3.46
CA GLN A 91 -12.14 0.67 2.67
C GLN A 91 -11.32 1.89 2.22
N ILE A 92 -10.46 2.42 3.09
CA ILE A 92 -9.59 3.56 2.76
C ILE A 92 -8.65 3.20 1.60
N ALA A 93 -8.03 2.01 1.64
CA ALA A 93 -7.18 1.54 0.56
C ALA A 93 -7.96 1.35 -0.76
N GLU A 94 -9.17 0.81 -0.68
CA GLU A 94 -10.07 0.63 -1.83
C GLU A 94 -10.48 1.98 -2.44
N ASP A 95 -10.85 2.96 -1.62
CA ASP A 95 -11.23 4.30 -2.08
C ASP A 95 -10.08 5.00 -2.80
N ILE A 96 -8.85 4.88 -2.28
CA ILE A 96 -7.65 5.40 -2.94
C ILE A 96 -7.46 4.70 -4.30
N ILE A 97 -7.53 3.37 -4.32
CA ILE A 97 -7.38 2.58 -5.56
C ILE A 97 -8.42 2.97 -6.60
N ASP A 98 -9.67 3.16 -6.18
CA ASP A 98 -10.76 3.56 -7.07
C ASP A 98 -10.55 4.96 -7.63
N TYR A 99 -10.09 5.91 -6.83
CA TYR A 99 -9.69 7.23 -7.32
C TYR A 99 -8.55 7.14 -8.34
N LEU A 100 -7.49 6.38 -8.03
CA LEU A 100 -6.35 6.20 -8.93
C LEU A 100 -6.78 5.57 -10.25
N ARG A 101 -7.66 4.56 -10.20
CA ARG A 101 -8.24 3.94 -11.38
C ARG A 101 -9.06 4.91 -12.21
N GLN A 102 -9.89 5.73 -11.59
CA GLN A 102 -10.73 6.70 -12.31
C GLN A 102 -9.89 7.81 -12.96
N THR A 103 -8.85 8.26 -12.27
CA THR A 103 -8.03 9.41 -12.69
C THR A 103 -6.92 9.01 -13.67
N TYR A 104 -6.29 7.86 -13.42
CA TYR A 104 -5.07 7.43 -14.09
C TYR A 104 -5.16 6.05 -14.72
N GLY A 105 -6.35 5.47 -14.80
CA GLY A 105 -6.56 4.10 -15.25
C GLY A 105 -5.96 3.76 -16.62
N PRO A 106 -6.01 2.46 -16.97
CA PRO A 106 -5.22 1.88 -18.04
C PRO A 106 -5.50 2.55 -19.39
N GLN A 107 -4.44 3.12 -19.96
CA GLN A 107 -4.40 3.47 -21.37
C GLN A 107 -3.76 2.32 -22.17
N PRO A 108 -4.18 2.09 -23.43
CA PRO A 108 -3.80 0.90 -24.21
C PRO A 108 -2.30 0.58 -24.26
N ASN A 109 -1.42 1.57 -24.08
CA ASN A 109 -0.01 1.44 -24.38
C ASN A 109 0.94 1.80 -23.22
N ALA A 110 0.44 2.23 -22.05
CA ALA A 110 1.32 2.68 -20.97
C ALA A 110 0.60 2.69 -19.59
N SER A 111 0.72 1.60 -18.84
CA SER A 111 0.36 1.60 -17.42
C SER A 111 1.41 2.37 -16.61
N LEU A 112 0.95 3.24 -15.70
CA LEU A 112 1.84 4.07 -14.86
C LEU A 112 2.59 3.29 -13.79
N GLY A 113 2.24 2.02 -13.57
CA GLY A 113 2.85 1.21 -12.55
C GLY A 113 1.96 0.05 -12.11
N LYS A 114 2.34 -0.59 -11.01
CA LYS A 114 1.53 -1.61 -10.33
C LYS A 114 1.23 -1.16 -8.92
N CYS A 115 0.05 -1.49 -8.44
CA CYS A 115 -0.37 -1.22 -7.07
C CYS A 115 -0.56 -2.55 -6.32
N TYR A 116 -0.05 -2.61 -5.10
CA TYR A 116 -0.13 -3.78 -4.22
C TYR A 116 -0.71 -3.37 -2.87
N ILE A 117 -1.58 -4.22 -2.33
CA ILE A 117 -1.97 -4.19 -0.92
C ILE A 117 -1.24 -5.33 -0.22
N ILE A 118 -0.56 -5.00 0.87
CA ILE A 118 0.05 -5.97 1.77
C ILE A 118 -0.70 -5.91 3.09
N ARG A 119 -1.24 -7.07 3.47
CA ARG A 119 -1.87 -7.28 4.77
C ARG A 119 -1.04 -8.30 5.52
N ALA A 120 -0.68 -7.95 6.73
CA ALA A 120 -0.12 -8.92 7.62
C ALA A 120 -1.23 -9.84 8.15
N THR A 121 -0.94 -11.13 8.25
CA THR A 121 -1.86 -12.17 8.69
C THR A 121 -1.29 -12.87 9.94
N LYS A 122 -2.09 -13.72 10.57
CA LYS A 122 -1.65 -14.48 11.76
C LYS A 122 -0.38 -15.31 11.43
N ASN A 123 0.51 -15.46 12.42
CA ASN A 123 1.77 -16.22 12.34
C ASN A 123 2.89 -15.58 11.49
N ASP A 124 3.08 -14.27 11.57
CA ASP A 124 4.17 -13.56 10.88
C ASP A 124 4.16 -13.78 9.34
N GLN A 125 2.97 -13.96 8.77
CA GLN A 125 2.77 -14.12 7.33
C GLN A 125 2.21 -12.84 6.71
N PHE A 126 2.48 -12.64 5.43
CA PHE A 126 1.93 -11.52 4.66
C PHE A 126 1.11 -12.04 3.49
N GLU A 127 -0.09 -11.50 3.34
CA GLU A 127 -0.87 -11.62 2.13
C GLU A 127 -0.59 -10.40 1.25
N ILE A 128 -0.21 -10.67 0.00
CA ILE A 128 0.11 -9.64 -0.99
C ILE A 128 -0.90 -9.77 -2.12
N THR A 129 -1.70 -8.72 -2.33
CA THR A 129 -2.68 -8.65 -3.40
C THR A 129 -2.27 -7.59 -4.41
N GLU A 130 -2.12 -7.97 -5.67
CA GLU A 130 -1.95 -7.02 -6.78
C GLU A 130 -3.32 -6.43 -7.15
N CYS A 131 -3.44 -5.12 -7.04
CA CYS A 131 -4.63 -4.37 -7.46
C CYS A 131 -4.56 -4.18 -8.97
N ARG A 132 -5.41 -4.90 -9.70
CA ARG A 132 -5.42 -4.84 -11.17
C ARG A 132 -6.12 -3.59 -11.68
N ASN A 133 -5.70 -3.16 -12.88
CA ASN A 133 -6.31 -2.06 -13.62
C ASN A 133 -6.37 -0.75 -12.81
N VAL A 134 -5.32 -0.45 -12.05
CA VAL A 134 -5.23 0.82 -11.29
C VAL A 134 -4.66 1.94 -12.16
N PHE A 135 -3.68 1.61 -13.01
CA PHE A 135 -2.97 2.56 -13.87
C PHE A 135 -2.92 2.14 -15.33
#